data_AF-A0A1E4RTM9-F1
#
_entry.id   AF-A0A1E4RTM9-F1
#
_cell.length_a   1.000
_cell.length_b   1.000
_cell.length_c   1.000
_cell.angle_alpha   90.00
_cell.angle_beta   90.00
_cell.angle_gamma   90.00
#
_symmetry.space_group_name_H-M   'P 1'
#
loop_
_entity.id
_entity.type
_entity.pdbx_description
1 polymer ?
#
loop_
_entity_poly.entity_id
_entity_poly.type
_entity_poly.pdbx_seq_one_letter_code
_entity_poly.pdbx_strand_id
1 'polypeptide(L)'
;AMAASADQCADIGCHANCGLMIIEGQRCSLNTTTAFWGPHNTTCLCEPGSPFLNYYPGCMNCGWTLWKYYGAYVTDALRAC
;
A
#
# COMPACT_ATOMS: atom_id res chain seq x y z
N ALA A 1 28.08 6.60 -15.09
CA ALA A 1 27.36 5.93 -13.98
C ALA A 1 26.05 5.40 -14.56
N MET A 2 25.84 4.08 -14.56
CA MET A 2 24.54 3.53 -14.93
C MET A 2 23.58 3.84 -13.78
N ALA A 3 22.55 4.64 -14.04
CA ALA A 3 21.51 4.88 -13.05
C ALA A 3 20.84 3.54 -12.75
N ALA A 4 21.04 3.05 -11.53
CA ALA A 4 20.23 1.97 -11.00
C ALA A 4 18.76 2.35 -11.21
N SER A 5 17.97 1.44 -11.79
CA SER A 5 16.54 1.68 -11.97
C SER A 5 15.95 2.11 -10.61
N ALA A 6 15.05 3.09 -10.57
CA ALA A 6 14.55 3.64 -9.30
C ALA A 6 13.97 2.56 -8.36
N ASP A 7 13.55 1.42 -8.90
CA ASP A 7 13.16 0.19 -8.20
C ASP A 7 14.29 -0.48 -7.40
N GLN A 8 15.56 -0.34 -7.79
CA GLN A 8 16.72 -0.80 -7.03
C GLN A 8 17.01 0.07 -5.79
N CYS A 9 16.31 1.20 -5.62
CA CYS A 9 16.41 2.04 -4.43
C CYS A 9 15.46 1.59 -3.30
N ALA A 10 14.56 0.65 -3.55
CA ALA A 10 13.72 0.06 -2.50
C ALA A 10 14.49 -1.02 -1.74
N ASP A 11 14.74 -0.79 -0.45
CA ASP A 11 15.22 -1.86 0.40
C ASP A 11 14.11 -2.87 0.76
N ILE A 12 14.50 -3.97 1.42
CA ILE A 12 13.58 -5.01 1.88
C ILE A 12 12.51 -4.44 2.82
N GLY A 13 12.85 -3.44 3.64
CA GLY A 13 11.90 -2.79 4.54
C GLY A 13 10.82 -2.01 3.78
N CYS A 14 11.18 -1.37 2.67
CA CYS A 14 10.25 -0.68 1.80
C CYS A 14 9.24 -1.65 1.17
N HIS A 15 9.75 -2.76 0.62
CA HIS A 15 8.92 -3.83 0.09
C HIS A 15 7.99 -4.41 1.14
N ALA A 16 8.49 -4.65 2.35
CA ALA A 16 7.69 -5.20 3.45
C ALA A 16 6.56 -4.25 3.85
N ASN A 17 6.86 -2.98 4.10
CA ASN A 17 5.84 -2.00 4.50
C ASN A 17 4.78 -1.81 3.40
N CYS A 18 5.19 -1.57 2.16
CA CYS A 18 4.23 -1.34 1.08
C CYS A 18 3.45 -2.62 0.71
N GLY A 19 4.08 -3.79 0.79
CA GLY A 19 3.41 -5.08 0.55
C GLY A 19 2.38 -5.38 1.63
N LEU A 20 2.72 -5.19 2.90
CA LEU A 20 1.78 -5.36 4.01
C LEU A 20 0.65 -4.33 3.94
N MET A 21 0.94 -3.10 3.56
CA MET A 21 -0.08 -2.08 3.34
C MET A 21 -1.08 -2.47 2.24
N ILE A 22 -0.63 -3.05 1.13
CA ILE A 22 -1.53 -3.60 0.09
C ILE A 22 -2.43 -4.69 0.68
N ILE A 23 -1.84 -5.66 1.40
CA ILE A 23 -2.58 -6.78 1.99
C ILE A 23 -3.65 -6.28 2.96
N GLU A 24 -3.34 -5.29 3.80
CA GLU A 24 -4.31 -4.71 4.74
C GLU A 24 -5.40 -3.90 4.03
N GLY A 25 -5.06 -3.21 2.93
CA GLY A 25 -6.04 -2.57 2.06
C GLY A 25 -7.04 -3.56 1.47
N GLN A 26 -6.53 -4.70 1.00
CA GLN A 26 -7.36 -5.80 0.49
C GLN A 26 -8.24 -6.41 1.57
N ARG A 27 -7.70 -6.61 2.78
CA ARG A 27 -8.43 -7.19 3.91
C ARG A 27 -9.68 -6.39 4.28
N CYS A 28 -9.65 -5.09 4.09
CA CYS A 28 -10.78 -4.20 4.35
C CYS A 28 -11.64 -3.93 3.11
N SER A 29 -11.35 -4.50 1.94
CA SER A 29 -12.21 -4.38 0.76
C SER A 29 -13.51 -5.17 0.94
N LEU A 30 -14.61 -4.57 0.49
CA LEU A 30 -15.94 -5.19 0.38
C LEU A 30 -16.22 -5.66 -1.06
N ASN A 31 -15.27 -5.48 -1.97
CA ASN A 31 -15.38 -5.89 -3.36
C ASN A 31 -15.16 -7.40 -3.50
N THR A 32 -16.16 -8.10 -4.04
CA THR A 32 -16.11 -9.57 -4.19
C THR A 32 -15.46 -10.03 -5.49
N THR A 33 -15.14 -9.12 -6.41
CA THR A 33 -14.51 -9.42 -7.70
C THR A 33 -13.01 -9.21 -7.64
N THR A 34 -12.56 -8.16 -6.96
CA THR A 34 -11.14 -7.87 -6.73
C THR A 34 -10.95 -7.09 -5.44
N ALA A 35 -10.16 -7.65 -4.53
CA ALA A 35 -9.94 -7.03 -3.21
C ALA A 35 -9.08 -5.75 -3.27
N PHE A 36 -8.43 -5.45 -4.41
CA PHE A 36 -7.60 -4.24 -4.55
C PHE A 36 -8.40 -2.96 -4.73
N TRP A 37 -9.69 -3.08 -5.05
CA TRP A 37 -10.56 -1.94 -5.29
C TRP A 37 -11.66 -1.92 -4.24
N GLY A 38 -12.23 -0.74 -4.05
CA GLY A 38 -13.34 -0.53 -3.17
C GLY A 38 -14.66 -1.11 -3.69
N PRO A 39 -15.74 -0.92 -2.93
CA PRO A 39 -15.79 -0.12 -1.70
C PRO A 39 -14.97 -0.75 -0.57
N HIS A 40 -14.34 0.08 0.28
CA HIS A 40 -13.59 -0.37 1.46
C HIS A 40 -14.41 -0.11 2.74
N ASN A 41 -14.31 -1.02 3.72
CA ASN A 41 -14.78 -0.78 5.08
C ASN A 41 -13.84 0.22 5.76
N THR A 42 -14.27 1.48 5.89
CA THR A 42 -13.45 2.57 6.43
C THR A 42 -13.17 2.44 7.93
N THR A 43 -14.03 1.77 8.70
CA THR A 43 -13.75 1.43 10.09
C THR A 43 -12.57 0.46 10.18
N CYS A 44 -12.56 -0.58 9.34
CA CYS A 44 -11.44 -1.52 9.25
C CYS A 44 -10.14 -0.84 8.75
N LEU A 45 -10.27 0.03 7.75
CA LEU A 45 -9.13 0.56 7.01
C LEU A 45 -8.51 1.81 7.65
N CYS A 46 -9.33 2.71 8.18
CA CYS A 46 -8.95 4.10 8.49
C CYS A 46 -9.04 4.45 9.98
N GLU A 47 -9.51 3.54 10.85
CA GLU A 47 -9.47 3.79 12.30
C GLU A 47 -8.03 4.01 12.77
N PRO A 48 -7.80 4.96 13.71
CA PRO A 48 -6.49 5.15 14.31
C PRO A 48 -5.93 3.83 14.86
N GLY A 49 -4.72 3.46 14.42
CA GLY A 49 -4.07 2.20 14.79
C GLY A 49 -4.47 1.00 13.94
N SER A 50 -5.27 1.17 12.89
CA SER A 50 -5.53 0.12 11.92
C SER A 50 -4.20 -0.40 11.35
N PRO A 51 -4.10 -1.70 11.03
CA PRO A 51 -2.90 -2.25 10.42
C PRO A 51 -2.50 -1.53 9.12
N PHE A 52 -3.47 -1.09 8.31
CA PHE A 52 -3.22 -0.31 7.10
C PHE A 52 -2.48 1.00 7.40
N LEU A 53 -2.96 1.78 8.38
CA LEU A 53 -2.33 3.03 8.78
C LEU A 53 -0.99 2.82 9.50
N ASN A 54 -0.77 1.67 10.14
CA ASN A 54 0.52 1.35 10.77
C ASN A 54 1.65 1.19 9.73
N TYR A 55 1.35 0.67 8.54
CA TYR A 55 2.33 0.51 7.46
C TYR A 55 2.47 1.76 6.57
N TYR A 56 1.50 2.68 6.63
CA TYR A 56 1.49 3.90 5.81
C TYR A 56 2.79 4.72 5.92
N PRO A 57 3.31 5.09 7.11
CA PRO A 57 4.51 5.93 7.19
C PRO A 57 5.74 5.25 6.59
N GLY A 58 5.90 3.95 6.85
CA GLY A 58 7.00 3.15 6.32
C GLY A 58 6.93 3.04 4.80
N CYS A 59 5.74 2.82 4.24
CA CYS A 59 5.57 2.77 2.80
C CYS A 59 5.74 4.15 2.15
N MET A 60 5.16 5.22 2.70
CA MET A 60 5.23 6.55 2.07
C MET A 60 6.64 7.16 2.10
N ASN A 61 7.50 6.72 3.02
CA ASN A 61 8.89 7.19 3.08
C ASN A 61 9.74 6.76 1.86
N CYS A 62 9.42 5.62 1.24
CA CYS A 62 10.27 5.01 0.20
C CYS A 62 9.48 4.49 -1.02
N GLY A 63 8.16 4.34 -0.90
CA GLY A 63 7.28 3.65 -1.85
C GLY A 63 7.15 4.32 -3.21
N TRP A 64 7.60 5.56 -3.35
CA TRP A 64 7.74 6.23 -4.66
C TRP A 64 8.62 5.41 -5.63
N THR A 65 9.62 4.68 -5.12
CA THR A 65 10.48 3.76 -5.89
C THR A 65 9.72 2.53 -6.42
N LEU A 66 8.73 2.07 -5.67
CA LEU A 66 7.93 0.87 -5.94
C LEU A 66 6.61 1.19 -6.65
N TRP A 67 6.23 2.46 -6.73
CA TRP A 67 4.88 2.87 -7.07
C TRP A 67 4.41 2.36 -8.43
N LYS A 68 5.31 2.27 -9.42
CA LYS A 68 5.00 1.72 -10.75
C LYS A 68 4.49 0.28 -10.71
N TYR A 69 4.85 -0.48 -9.67
CA TYR A 69 4.39 -1.86 -9.46
C TYR A 69 3.26 -1.94 -8.44
N TYR A 70 3.29 -1.11 -7.39
CA TYR A 70 2.44 -1.29 -6.21
C TYR A 70 1.22 -0.36 -6.22
N GLY A 71 1.31 0.78 -6.92
CA GLY A 71 0.29 1.81 -6.95
C GLY A 71 -1.09 1.28 -7.37
N ALA A 72 -1.13 0.40 -8.38
CA ALA A 72 -2.38 -0.20 -8.87
C ALA A 72 -3.13 -1.03 -7.81
N TYR A 73 -2.43 -1.47 -6.76
CA TYR A 73 -2.97 -2.35 -5.73
C TYR A 73 -3.31 -1.62 -4.41
N VAL A 74 -2.76 -0.41 -4.20
CA VAL A 74 -2.89 0.33 -2.94
C VAL A 74 -3.60 1.68 -3.08
N THR A 75 -3.64 2.26 -4.29
CA THR A 75 -4.16 3.62 -4.52
C THR A 75 -5.64 3.76 -4.13
N ASP A 76 -6.46 2.74 -4.37
CA ASP A 76 -7.89 2.83 -4.06
C ASP A 76 -8.12 2.83 -2.54
N ALA A 77 -7.46 1.93 -1.81
CA ALA A 77 -7.45 1.92 -0.35
C ALA A 77 -6.93 3.24 0.24
N LEU A 78 -5.85 3.79 -0.32
CA LEU A 78 -5.32 5.11 0.07
C LEU A 78 -6.31 6.25 -0.13
N ARG A 79 -7.14 6.20 -1.18
CA ARG A 79 -8.18 7.20 -1.44
C ARG A 79 -9.37 7.09 -0.49
N ALA A 80 -9.53 5.96 0.20
CA ALA A 80 -10.67 5.68 1.04
C ALA A 80 -10.55 6.23 2.49
N CYS A 81 -9.40 6.77 2.91
CA CYS A 81 -9.13 7.16 4.32
C CYS A 81 -9.01 8.66 4.65
#